data_AF-A0A5E4I988-F1
#
_entry.id   AF-A0A5E4I988-F1
#
_cell.length_a   1.000
_cell.length_b   1.000
_cell.length_c   1.000
_cell.angle_alpha   90.00
_cell.angle_beta   90.00
_cell.angle_gamma   90.00
#
_symmetry.space_group_name_H-M   'P 1'
#
loop_
_entity.id
_entity.type
_entity.pdbx_description
1 polymer ?
#
loop_
_entity_poly.entity_id
_entity_poly.type
_entity_poly.pdbx_seq_one_letter_code
_entity_poly.pdbx_strand_id
1 'polypeptide(L)' 'MSRFRTMNKKVIQLFDEKTGSVVRTICFRSPKEVDEFVKGFSEMRYPGYGWRYKDKGRKEGEKNLVNHYQKT' A
#
# COMPACT_ATOMS: atom_id res chain seq x y z
N MET A 1 -1.13 14.63 29.37
CA MET A 1 -1.34 13.35 28.67
C MET A 1 -1.27 13.59 27.17
N SER A 2 -0.36 12.89 26.49
CA SER A 2 0.03 13.15 25.12
C SER A 2 -1.09 12.88 24.10
N ARG A 3 -1.47 13.89 23.31
CA ARG A 3 -2.31 13.73 22.12
C ARG A 3 -1.44 13.41 20.90
N PHE A 4 -0.71 12.29 20.93
CA PHE A 4 -0.28 11.70 19.66
C PHE A 4 -1.52 11.10 19.01
N ARG A 5 -2.28 11.93 18.29
CA ARG A 5 -3.23 11.44 17.28
C ARG A 5 -2.41 10.49 16.43
N THR A 6 -2.73 9.20 16.50
CA THR A 6 -2.24 8.19 15.57
C THR A 6 -2.73 8.64 14.20
N MET A 7 -1.95 9.49 13.52
CA MET A 7 -2.18 9.78 12.10
C MET A 7 -2.13 8.41 11.46
N ASN A 8 -3.23 7.98 10.87
CA ASN A 8 -3.35 6.73 10.13
C ASN A 8 -2.36 6.79 8.96
N LYS A 9 -1.09 6.51 9.24
CA LYS A 9 0.00 6.49 8.27
C LYS A 9 -0.18 5.19 7.48
N LYS A 10 -0.79 5.31 6.31
CA LYS A 10 -0.83 4.22 5.34
C LYS A 10 0.54 4.14 4.70
N VAL A 11 1.14 2.96 4.72
CA VAL A 11 2.46 2.74 4.14
C VAL A 11 2.30 1.77 2.98
N ILE A 12 2.84 2.11 1.83
CA ILE A 12 2.95 1.20 0.68
C ILE A 12 4.40 0.80 0.52
N GLN A 13 4.63 -0.48 0.29
CA GLN A 13 5.92 -0.99 -0.16
C GLN A 13 5.85 -1.31 -1.64
N LEU A 14 6.72 -0.68 -2.40
CA LEU A 14 7.07 -1.07 -3.75
C LEU A 14 8.13 -2.17 -3.68
N PHE A 15 7.90 -3.25 -4.39
CA PHE A 15 8.82 -4.35 -4.50
C PHE A 15 9.06 -4.72 -5.96
N ASP A 16 10.23 -5.21 -6.25
CA ASP A 16 10.56 -5.79 -7.54
C ASP A 16 9.94 -7.19 -7.62
N GLU A 17 9.15 -7.45 -8.66
CA GLU A 17 8.38 -8.70 -8.80
C GLU A 17 9.29 -9.91 -9.07
N LYS A 18 10.47 -9.71 -9.66
CA LYS A 18 11.41 -10.79 -9.98
C LYS A 18 12.15 -11.27 -8.74
N THR A 19 12.57 -10.34 -7.89
CA THR A 19 13.41 -10.60 -6.73
C THR A 19 12.63 -10.63 -5.41
N GLY A 20 11.39 -10.13 -5.41
CA GLY A 20 10.59 -9.92 -4.20
C GLY A 20 11.15 -8.85 -3.25
N SER A 21 12.21 -8.15 -3.64
CA SER A 21 12.91 -7.19 -2.80
C SER A 21 12.17 -5.86 -2.73
N VAL A 22 12.06 -5.29 -1.53
CA VAL A 22 11.43 -3.97 -1.35
C VAL A 22 12.38 -2.90 -1.87
N VAL A 23 11.97 -2.24 -2.95
CA VAL A 23 12.73 -1.18 -3.60
C VAL A 23 12.45 0.16 -2.93
N ARG A 24 11.20 0.39 -2.51
CA ARG A 24 10.82 1.66 -1.88
C ARG A 24 9.68 1.48 -0.91
N THR A 25 9.68 2.27 0.16
CA THR A 25 8.57 2.37 1.11
C THR A 25 8.07 3.80 1.13
N ILE A 26 6.79 4.00 0.80
CA ILE A 26 6.15 5.32 0.71
C ILE A 26 5.14 5.44 1.84
N CYS A 27 5.19 6.53 2.59
CA CYS A 27 4.25 6.80 3.67
C CYS A 27 3.29 7.90 3.24
N PHE A 28 2.00 7.62 3.31
CA PHE A 28 0.92 8.53 2.98
C PHE A 28 0.25 9.04 4.25
N ARG A 29 -0.14 10.31 4.24
CA ARG A 29 -0.82 10.94 5.39
C ARG A 29 -2.33 10.79 5.30
N SER A 30 -2.86 10.55 4.10
CA SER A 30 -4.29 10.38 3.84
C SER A 30 -4.55 9.15 2.96
N PRO A 31 -5.71 8.48 3.11
CA PRO A 31 -6.13 7.41 2.20
C PRO A 31 -6.24 7.88 0.74
N LYS A 32 -6.67 9.13 0.52
CA LYS A 32 -6.83 9.70 -0.82
C LYS A 32 -5.52 9.73 -1.61
N GLU A 33 -4.41 10.10 -0.97
CA GLU A 33 -3.09 10.07 -1.62
C GLU A 33 -2.69 8.65 -2.04
N VAL A 34 -3.15 7.64 -1.30
CA VAL A 34 -2.91 6.25 -1.69
C VAL A 34 -3.72 5.89 -2.92
N ASP A 35 -5.00 6.24 -2.96
CA ASP A 35 -5.86 5.91 -4.11
C ASP A 35 -5.32 6.55 -5.39
N GLU A 36 -4.84 7.79 -5.30
CA GLU A 36 -4.16 8.49 -6.39
C GLU A 36 -2.87 7.78 -6.82
N PHE A 37 -2.07 7.30 -5.86
CA PHE A 37 -0.87 6.50 -6.15
C PHE A 37 -1.21 5.19 -6.86
N VAL A 38 -2.19 4.43 -6.36
CA VAL A 38 -2.59 3.13 -6.94
C VAL A 38 -3.14 3.32 -8.35
N LYS A 39 -3.96 4.36 -8.55
CA LYS A 39 -4.49 4.72 -9.86
C LYS A 39 -3.36 5.05 -10.84
N GLY A 40 -2.44 5.94 -10.46
CA GLY A 40 -1.29 6.31 -11.29
C GLY A 40 -0.35 5.13 -11.56
N PHE A 41 -0.16 4.23 -10.58
CA PHE A 41 0.66 3.04 -10.74
C PHE A 41 0.06 2.06 -11.78
N SER A 42 -1.27 1.87 -11.73
CA SER A 42 -2.00 1.03 -12.69
C SER A 42 -1.97 1.61 -14.11
N GLU A 43 -2.17 2.93 -14.24
CA GLU A 43 -2.16 3.64 -15.52
C GLU A 43 -0.78 3.62 -16.19
N MET A 44 0.30 3.78 -15.42
CA MET A 44 1.67 3.76 -15.95
C MET A 44 2.19 2.36 -16.25
N ARG A 45 1.48 1.29 -15.84
CA ARG A 45 1.86 -0.12 -16.03
C ARG A 45 3.35 -0.38 -15.76
N TYR A 46 3.85 -0.07 -14.56
CA TYR A 46 5.24 -0.30 -14.18
C TYR A 46 5.60 -1.80 -14.24
N PRO A 47 6.20 -2.30 -15.33
CA PRO A 47 6.37 -3.73 -15.51
C PRO A 47 7.49 -4.23 -14.61
N GLY A 48 7.27 -5.33 -13.89
CA GLY A 48 8.27 -5.89 -12.99
C GLY A 48 8.32 -5.24 -11.61
N TYR A 49 7.40 -4.31 -11.31
CA TYR A 49 7.23 -3.75 -9.97
C TYR A 49 5.82 -4.01 -9.46
N GLY A 50 5.74 -4.50 -8.23
CA GLY A 50 4.49 -4.68 -7.50
C GLY A 50 4.43 -3.73 -6.31
N TRP A 51 3.23 -3.55 -5.75
CA TRP A 51 3.04 -2.78 -4.53
C TRP A 51 2.19 -3.55 -3.53
N ARG A 52 2.40 -3.30 -2.23
CA ARG A 52 1.58 -3.87 -1.15
C ARG A 52 1.40 -2.89 0.01
N TYR A 53 0.23 -2.91 0.63
CA TYR A 53 -0.01 -2.16 1.87
C TYR A 53 0.73 -2.78 3.05
N LYS A 54 1.41 -1.93 3.80
CA LYS A 54 1.96 -2.23 5.12
C LYS A 54 1.20 -1.39 6.14
N ASP A 55 0.01 -1.85 6.51
CA ASP A 55 -0.72 -1.23 7.62
C ASP A 55 0.01 -1.56 8.93
N LYS A 56 0.63 -0.56 9.58
CA LYS A 56 1.21 -0.74 10.93
C LYS A 56 0.14 -0.74 12.04
N GLY A 57 -1.16 -0.81 11.71
CA GLY A 57 -2.23 -0.64 12.70
C GLY A 57 -3.55 -1.35 12.46
N ARG A 58 -3.73 -2.13 11.38
CA ARG A 58 -4.94 -2.96 11.25
C ARG A 58 -4.76 -4.23 12.06
N LYS A 59 -5.28 -4.21 13.29
CA LYS A 59 -5.71 -5.43 13.99
C LYS A 59 -6.50 -6.28 13.00
N GLU A 60 -6.24 -7.58 13.09
CA GLU A 60 -6.75 -8.71 12.34
C GLU A 60 -8.30 -8.82 12.35
N GLY A 61 -9.01 -7.82 11.81
CA GLY A 61 -10.49 -7.76 11.80
C GLY A 61 -11.12 -7.35 10.47
N GLU A 62 -10.38 -6.75 9.54
CA GLU A 62 -10.87 -6.44 8.19
C GLU A 62 -10.33 -7.46 7.16
N LYS A 63 -10.64 -8.75 7.37
CA LYS A 63 -10.35 -9.83 6.42
C LYS A 63 -11.28 -9.83 5.18
N ASN A 64 -12.05 -8.78 4.93
CA ASN A 64 -13.11 -8.78 3.91
C ASN A 64 -12.87 -7.96 2.63
N LEU A 65 -11.68 -7.38 2.40
CA LEU A 65 -11.43 -6.61 1.17
C LEU A 65 -10.13 -6.98 0.43
N VAL A 66 -9.56 -8.16 0.69
CA VAL A 66 -8.40 -8.65 -0.06
C VAL A 66 -8.69 -10.04 -0.61
N ASN A 67 -9.62 -10.10 -1.56
CA ASN A 67 -9.72 -11.21 -2.51
C ASN A 67 -10.14 -10.68 -3.89
N HIS A 68 -9.50 -9.59 -4.32
CA HIS A 68 -9.48 -9.25 -5.74
C HIS A 68 -8.08 -9.45 -6.30
N TYR A 69 -7.64 -10.72 -6.25
CA TYR A 69 -6.74 -11.24 -7.27
C TYR A 69 -7.56 -11.34 -8.56
N GLN A 70 -7.58 -10.29 -9.36
CA GLN A 70 -7.95 -10.44 -10.76
C GLN A 70 -6.72 -10.94 -11.50
N LYS A 71 -6.76 -12.26 -11.76
CA LYS A 71 -6.00 -12.94 -12.80
C LYS A 71 -6.10 -12.13 -14.10
N THR A 72 -4.96 -12.05 -14.79
CA THR A 72 -4.80 -11.76 -16.22
C THR A 72 -5.87 -12.41 -17.07
#